data_AF-A0A930AW82-F1
#
_entry.id   AF-A0A930AW82-F1
#
_cell.length_a   1.000
_cell.length_b   1.000
_cell.length_c   1.000
_cell.angle_alpha   90.00
_cell.angle_beta   90.00
_cell.angle_gamma   90.00
#
_symmetry.space_group_name_H-M   'P 1'
#
loop_
_entity.id
_entity.type
_entity.pdbx_description
1 polymer ?
#
loop_
_entity_poly.entity_id
_entity_poly.type
_entity_poly.pdbx_seq_one_letter_code
_entity_poly.pdbx_strand_id
1 'polypeptide(L)'
;MEGLKGFLDQRGAAQGMPNMQNIEKEIFEDEDVKAFLEQHKEELTPEAIRKGMSALLEFRMERDARKNHKEVKAPGLEPCLEVHNGFILVNYKRTEEAIRQERERKRRRLIHSINMPKNIAEARFSDTALTKEREDVIRELLNFIEAYKTDSTTYHKGLYLAGPFGVG
;
A
#
# COMPACT_ATOMS: atom_id res chain seq x y z
N MET A 1 -7.69 61.98 -18.92
CA MET A 1 -7.66 60.73 -19.71
C MET A 1 -6.28 60.08 -19.53
N GLU A 2 -5.96 59.73 -18.28
CA GLU A 2 -4.76 58.98 -17.88
C GLU A 2 -5.27 57.62 -17.39
N GLY A 3 -5.12 56.58 -18.20
CA GLY A 3 -5.69 55.27 -17.85
C GLY A 3 -5.07 54.06 -18.55
N LEU A 4 -3.96 54.24 -19.28
CA LEU A 4 -3.36 53.16 -20.08
C LEU A 4 -1.82 53.16 -20.02
N LYS A 5 -1.24 53.50 -18.87
CA LYS A 5 0.20 53.29 -18.59
C LYS A 5 0.51 52.38 -17.39
N GLY A 6 -0.52 51.87 -16.70
CA GLY A 6 -0.36 51.03 -15.51
C GLY A 6 -0.33 49.51 -15.75
N PHE A 7 -0.39 49.03 -16.99
CA PHE A 7 -0.54 47.60 -17.29
C PHE A 7 0.76 46.86 -17.66
N LEU A 8 1.93 47.52 -17.55
CA LEU A 8 3.22 46.93 -17.95
C LEU A 8 4.33 47.06 -16.90
N ASP A 9 3.96 47.26 -15.62
CA ASP A 9 4.95 47.28 -14.53
C ASP A 9 4.53 46.45 -13.31
N GLN A 10 3.98 45.26 -13.56
CA GLN A 10 4.07 44.16 -12.60
C GLN A 10 5.25 43.26 -12.97
N ARG A 11 6.46 43.82 -12.92
CA ARG A 11 7.65 43.04 -12.57
C ARG A 11 7.54 42.65 -11.09
N GLY A 12 6.65 41.72 -10.80
CA GLY A 12 6.66 40.89 -9.60
C GLY A 12 7.60 39.69 -9.74
N ALA A 13 8.62 39.77 -10.60
CA ALA A 13 9.55 38.68 -10.91
C ALA A 13 10.71 38.58 -9.91
N ALA A 14 10.50 38.94 -8.64
CA ALA A 14 11.54 38.92 -7.61
C ALA A 14 11.03 38.64 -6.18
N GLN A 15 9.88 37.97 -6.00
CA GLN A 15 9.39 37.55 -4.67
C GLN A 15 9.03 36.07 -4.55
N GLY A 16 9.96 35.21 -4.98
CA GLY A 16 10.02 33.79 -4.64
C GLY A 16 11.32 33.28 -5.23
N MET A 17 12.38 33.05 -4.46
CA MET A 17 12.58 31.83 -3.70
C MET A 17 13.75 32.03 -2.71
N PRO A 18 13.49 32.33 -1.42
CA PRO A 18 14.56 32.30 -0.41
C PRO A 18 15.00 30.89 0.00
N ASN A 19 14.38 29.80 -0.50
CA ASN A 19 14.51 28.45 0.06
C ASN A 19 14.96 27.34 -0.91
N MET A 20 15.16 27.58 -2.22
CA MET A 20 15.48 26.47 -3.15
C MET A 20 16.80 25.79 -2.78
N GLN A 21 17.84 26.56 -2.47
CA GLN A 21 19.15 26.01 -2.07
C GLN A 21 19.11 25.22 -0.76
N ASN A 22 18.22 25.59 0.17
CA ASN A 22 18.04 24.87 1.43
C ASN A 22 17.32 23.54 1.18
N ILE A 23 16.27 23.55 0.36
CA ILE A 23 15.51 22.36 -0.03
C ILE A 23 16.41 21.37 -0.78
N GLU A 24 17.25 21.85 -1.70
CA GLU A 24 18.21 21.01 -2.41
C GLU A 24 19.17 20.32 -1.45
N LYS A 25 19.76 21.06 -0.49
CA LYS A 25 20.63 20.47 0.54
C LYS A 25 19.92 19.40 1.35
N GLU A 26 18.69 19.66 1.81
CA GLU A 26 17.93 18.68 2.58
C GLU A 26 17.61 17.41 1.78
N ILE A 27 17.33 17.53 0.47
CA ILE A 27 17.11 16.36 -0.40
C ILE A 27 18.39 15.53 -0.51
N PHE A 28 19.55 16.18 -0.71
CA PHE A 28 20.82 15.49 -0.80
C PHE A 28 21.34 14.96 0.54
N GLU A 29 20.82 15.45 1.67
CA GLU A 29 21.15 14.94 3.01
C GLU A 29 20.36 13.67 3.36
N ASP A 30 19.22 13.45 2.72
CA ASP A 30 18.34 12.31 2.92
C ASP A 30 19.01 10.96 2.59
N GLU A 31 18.95 10.01 3.52
CA GLU A 31 19.63 8.72 3.39
C GLU A 31 19.09 7.87 2.24
N ASP A 32 17.76 7.84 2.04
CA ASP A 32 17.14 7.05 0.98
C ASP A 32 17.49 7.64 -0.41
N VAL A 33 17.54 8.97 -0.51
CA VAL A 33 17.96 9.67 -1.74
C VAL A 33 19.44 9.43 -2.02
N LYS A 34 20.32 9.53 -1.02
CA LYS A 34 21.76 9.24 -1.18
C LYS A 34 21.97 7.81 -1.66
N ALA A 35 21.30 6.83 -1.05
CA ALA A 35 21.40 5.43 -1.43
C ALA A 35 20.95 5.20 -2.88
N PHE A 36 19.83 5.81 -3.29
CA PHE A 36 19.34 5.74 -4.66
C PHE A 36 20.33 6.35 -5.67
N LEU A 37 20.85 7.54 -5.36
CA LEU A 37 21.83 8.21 -6.23
C LEU A 37 23.13 7.41 -6.33
N GLU A 38 23.60 6.81 -5.23
CA GLU A 38 24.78 5.93 -5.20
C GLU A 38 24.59 4.71 -6.11
N GLN A 39 23.43 4.06 -6.01
CA GLN A 39 23.10 2.87 -6.78
C GLN A 39 23.06 3.14 -8.29
N HIS A 40 22.68 4.36 -8.70
CA HIS A 40 22.53 4.73 -10.11
C HIS A 40 23.56 5.77 -10.60
N LYS A 41 24.72 5.89 -9.93
CA LYS A 41 25.77 6.85 -10.30
C LYS A 41 26.26 6.73 -11.74
N GLU A 42 26.32 5.51 -12.28
CA GLU A 42 26.81 5.26 -13.64
C GLU A 42 25.76 5.64 -14.71
N GLU A 43 24.47 5.64 -14.34
CA GLU A 43 23.35 5.94 -15.23
C GLU A 43 22.94 7.42 -15.20
N LEU A 44 23.26 8.13 -14.11
CA LEU A 44 22.79 9.49 -13.87
C LEU A 44 23.90 10.53 -14.06
N THR A 45 23.67 11.44 -15.00
CA THR A 45 24.51 12.64 -15.15
C THR A 45 24.15 13.71 -14.12
N PRO A 46 25.06 14.64 -13.78
CA PRO A 46 24.74 15.77 -12.90
C PRO A 46 23.55 16.60 -13.41
N GLU A 47 23.40 16.73 -14.73
CA GLU A 47 22.25 17.40 -15.33
C GLU A 47 20.93 16.63 -15.13
N ALA A 48 20.97 15.30 -15.23
CA ALA A 48 19.82 14.44 -14.98
C ALA A 48 19.35 14.54 -13.53
N ILE A 49 20.28 14.55 -12.58
CA ILE A 49 19.97 14.75 -11.15
C ILE A 49 19.31 16.11 -10.94
N ARG A 50 19.85 17.18 -11.55
CA ARG A 50 19.27 18.52 -11.45
C ARG A 50 17.85 18.60 -12.03
N LYS A 51 17.60 17.92 -13.15
CA LYS A 51 16.24 17.82 -13.74
C LYS A 51 15.31 16.96 -12.89
N GLY A 52 15.85 15.93 -12.23
CA GLY A 52 15.14 15.02 -11.34
C GLY A 52 14.83 15.57 -9.95
N MET A 53 15.27 16.78 -9.61
CA MET A 53 15.06 17.37 -8.28
C MET A 53 13.58 17.43 -7.87
N SER A 54 12.68 17.67 -8.82
CA SER A 54 11.23 17.65 -8.53
C SER A 54 10.74 16.25 -8.13
N ALA A 55 11.27 15.20 -8.76
CA ALA A 55 10.93 13.81 -8.43
C ALA A 55 11.48 13.41 -7.06
N LEU A 56 12.74 13.77 -6.77
CA LEU A 56 13.35 13.51 -5.46
C LEU A 56 12.60 14.22 -4.32
N LEU A 57 12.19 15.46 -4.54
CA LEU A 57 11.39 16.22 -3.58
C LEU A 57 10.02 15.55 -3.34
N GLU A 58 9.34 15.15 -4.42
CA GLU A 58 8.04 14.47 -4.33
C GLU A 58 8.14 13.15 -3.56
N PHE A 59 9.15 12.33 -3.87
CA PHE A 59 9.41 11.08 -3.15
C PHE A 59 9.59 11.32 -1.65
N ARG A 60 10.45 12.27 -1.26
CA ARG A 60 10.72 12.60 0.15
C ARG A 60 9.45 13.08 0.85
N MET A 61 8.73 14.03 0.26
CA MET A 61 7.50 14.59 0.84
C MET A 61 6.44 13.52 1.07
N GLU A 62 6.19 12.67 0.07
CA GLU A 62 5.15 11.64 0.15
C GLU A 62 5.54 10.50 1.10
N ARG A 63 6.83 10.13 1.14
CA ARG A 63 7.38 9.17 2.12
C ARG A 63 7.27 9.70 3.54
N ASP A 64 7.64 10.95 3.77
CA ASP A 64 7.62 11.54 5.12
C ASP A 64 6.19 11.82 5.60
N ALA A 65 5.29 12.22 4.70
CA ALA A 65 3.86 12.31 5.01
C ALA A 65 3.33 10.97 5.50
N ARG A 66 3.68 9.87 4.81
CA ARG A 66 3.31 8.51 5.20
C ARG A 66 3.92 8.08 6.52
N LYS A 67 5.23 8.24 6.72
CA LYS A 67 5.93 7.91 7.98
C LYS A 67 5.30 8.64 9.18
N ASN A 68 4.91 9.90 8.97
CA ASN A 68 4.29 10.74 9.99
C ASN A 68 2.76 10.63 10.08
N HIS A 69 2.14 9.65 9.40
CA HIS A 69 0.69 9.42 9.40
C HIS A 69 -0.14 10.68 9.03
N LYS A 70 0.40 11.51 8.13
CA LYS A 70 -0.27 12.67 7.54
C LYS A 70 -1.03 12.27 6.28
N GLU A 71 -1.80 13.21 5.76
CA GLU A 71 -2.47 13.05 4.47
C GLU A 71 -1.44 12.83 3.35
N VAL A 72 -1.67 11.79 2.56
CA VAL A 72 -0.82 11.37 1.44
C VAL A 72 -1.59 11.56 0.14
N LYS A 73 -0.89 11.91 -0.96
CA LYS A 73 -1.55 12.12 -2.26
C LYS A 73 -2.15 10.82 -2.79
N ALA A 74 -1.48 9.68 -2.54
CA ALA A 74 -1.88 8.37 -3.05
C ALA A 74 -2.08 7.36 -1.91
N PRO A 75 -3.28 7.27 -1.31
CA PRO A 75 -3.60 6.27 -0.30
C PRO A 75 -3.46 4.84 -0.83
N GLY A 76 -2.76 3.97 -0.09
CA GLY A 76 -2.52 2.58 -0.48
C GLY A 76 -1.42 2.35 -1.53
N LEU A 77 -0.74 3.42 -1.98
CA LEU A 77 0.45 3.34 -2.84
C LEU A 77 1.65 4.03 -2.20
N GLU A 78 2.82 3.43 -2.23
CA GLU A 78 4.07 4.04 -1.76
C GLU A 78 4.92 4.57 -2.93
N PRO A 79 5.55 5.76 -2.77
CA PRO A 79 6.42 6.31 -3.79
C PRO A 79 7.73 5.52 -3.84
N CYS A 80 8.26 5.31 -5.04
CA CYS A 80 9.53 4.66 -5.30
C CYS A 80 10.27 5.45 -6.37
N LEU A 81 11.57 5.67 -6.18
CA LEU A 81 12.41 6.28 -7.21
C LEU A 81 12.84 5.22 -8.23
N GLU A 82 12.75 5.57 -9.51
CA GLU A 82 13.20 4.74 -10.62
C GLU A 82 13.98 5.60 -11.62
N VAL A 83 15.02 5.01 -12.23
CA VAL A 83 15.72 5.61 -13.36
C VAL A 83 15.17 5.03 -14.64
N HIS A 84 14.73 5.90 -15.56
CA HIS A 84 14.26 5.49 -16.87
C HIS A 84 14.90 6.38 -17.94
N ASN A 85 15.71 5.78 -18.82
CA ASN A 85 16.45 6.49 -19.87
C ASN A 85 17.28 7.69 -19.35
N GLY A 86 17.92 7.52 -18.19
CA GLY A 86 18.71 8.58 -17.56
C GLY A 86 17.89 9.69 -16.90
N PHE A 87 16.59 9.52 -16.71
CA PHE A 87 15.73 10.42 -15.95
C PHE A 87 15.27 9.78 -14.63
N ILE A 88 15.29 10.57 -13.56
CA ILE A 88 14.74 10.17 -12.26
C ILE A 88 13.23 10.41 -12.28
N LEU A 89 12.46 9.37 -11.98
CA LEU A 89 11.01 9.41 -11.91
C LEU A 89 10.54 8.87 -10.54
N VAL A 90 9.39 9.38 -10.07
CA VAL A 90 8.66 8.76 -8.97
C VAL A 90 7.60 7.85 -9.56
N ASN A 91 7.69 6.57 -9.22
CA ASN A 91 6.65 5.59 -9.51
C ASN A 91 5.92 5.21 -8.21
N TYR A 92 4.72 4.67 -8.33
CA TYR A 92 3.90 4.32 -7.18
C TYR A 92 3.62 2.82 -7.17
N LYS A 93 4.09 2.16 -6.12
CA LYS A 93 3.90 0.72 -5.91
C LYS A 93 2.83 0.48 -4.86
N ARG A 94 2.12 -0.63 -4.96
CA ARG A 94 1.06 -0.95 -3.99
C ARG A 94 1.68 -1.35 -2.67
N THR A 95 1.18 -0.78 -1.58
CA THR A 95 1.60 -1.18 -0.24
C THR A 95 1.20 -2.61 0.05
N GLU A 96 1.94 -3.28 0.92
CA GLU A 96 1.62 -4.63 1.38
C GLU A 96 0.20 -4.71 1.97
N GLU A 97 -0.24 -3.68 2.68
CA GLU A 97 -1.58 -3.59 3.23
C GLU A 97 -2.65 -3.55 2.14
N ALA A 98 -2.45 -2.74 1.10
CA ALA A 98 -3.37 -2.65 -0.03
C ALA A 98 -3.43 -3.98 -0.80
N ILE A 99 -2.31 -4.69 -0.89
CA ILE A 99 -2.26 -6.05 -1.49
C ILE A 99 -3.03 -7.04 -0.60
N ARG A 100 -2.82 -7.00 0.73
CA ARG A 100 -3.51 -7.87 1.70
C ARG A 100 -5.01 -7.68 1.64
N GLN A 101 -5.49 -6.43 1.69
CA GLN A 101 -6.91 -6.10 1.63
C GLN A 101 -7.56 -6.57 0.33
N GLU A 102 -6.87 -6.41 -0.80
CA GLU A 102 -7.40 -6.90 -2.07
C GLU A 102 -7.45 -8.43 -2.12
N ARG A 103 -6.44 -9.14 -1.61
CA ARG A 103 -6.46 -10.60 -1.50
C ARG A 103 -7.65 -11.08 -0.65
N GLU A 104 -7.90 -10.42 0.48
CA GLU A 104 -9.07 -10.72 1.32
C GLU A 104 -10.38 -10.44 0.57
N ARG A 105 -10.50 -9.30 -0.11
CA ARG A 105 -11.69 -8.96 -0.91
C ARG A 105 -11.93 -9.98 -2.03
N LYS A 106 -10.88 -10.41 -2.73
CA LYS A 106 -10.96 -11.44 -3.77
C LYS A 106 -11.44 -12.77 -3.19
N ARG A 107 -10.88 -13.19 -2.06
CA ARG A 107 -11.32 -14.41 -1.35
C ARG A 107 -12.79 -14.35 -0.96
N ARG A 108 -13.24 -13.23 -0.40
CA ARG A 108 -14.65 -13.03 -0.02
C ARG A 108 -15.60 -13.11 -1.22
N ARG A 109 -15.19 -12.61 -2.39
CA ARG A 109 -16.01 -12.67 -3.62
C ARG A 109 -16.20 -14.08 -4.16
N LEU A 110 -15.36 -15.04 -3.79
CA LEU A 110 -15.52 -16.44 -4.20
C LEU A 110 -16.65 -17.15 -3.44
N ILE A 111 -17.15 -16.57 -2.35
CA ILE A 111 -18.17 -17.15 -1.49
C ILE A 111 -19.49 -16.41 -1.75
N HIS A 112 -20.50 -17.15 -2.18
CA HIS A 112 -21.86 -16.64 -2.29
C HIS A 112 -22.70 -17.11 -1.10
N SER A 113 -22.86 -16.25 -0.11
CA SER A 113 -23.66 -16.54 1.08
C SER A 113 -25.10 -16.04 0.91
N ILE A 114 -26.08 -16.89 1.21
CA ILE A 114 -27.50 -16.55 1.22
C ILE A 114 -27.94 -16.47 2.69
N ASN A 115 -28.50 -15.32 3.10
CA ASN A 115 -29.03 -15.08 4.47
C ASN A 115 -28.05 -15.38 5.63
N MET A 116 -26.75 -15.18 5.42
CA MET A 116 -25.73 -15.40 6.46
C MET A 116 -25.41 -14.12 7.25
N PRO A 117 -25.57 -14.10 8.58
CA PRO A 117 -25.13 -13.01 9.43
C PRO A 117 -23.62 -12.72 9.33
N LYS A 118 -23.23 -11.45 9.47
CA LYS A 118 -21.82 -11.01 9.31
C LYS A 118 -20.86 -11.68 10.29
N ASN A 119 -21.28 -11.85 11.55
CA ASN A 119 -20.48 -12.49 12.59
C ASN A 119 -20.13 -13.96 12.26
N ILE A 120 -21.00 -14.67 11.54
CA ILE A 120 -20.73 -16.04 11.08
C ILE A 120 -19.85 -16.02 9.84
N ALA A 121 -20.12 -15.12 8.89
CA ALA A 121 -19.36 -15.02 7.64
C ALA A 121 -17.89 -14.60 7.84
N GLU A 122 -17.59 -13.89 8.93
CA GLU A 122 -16.24 -13.41 9.25
C GLU A 122 -15.54 -14.22 10.35
N ALA A 123 -16.20 -15.25 10.90
CA ALA A 123 -15.64 -16.08 11.97
C ALA A 123 -14.37 -16.82 11.52
N ARG A 124 -13.35 -16.80 12.38
CA ARG A 124 -12.09 -17.54 12.17
C ARG A 124 -11.91 -18.58 13.26
N PHE A 125 -11.16 -19.66 12.97
CA PHE A 125 -10.76 -20.63 13.99
C PHE A 125 -10.02 -19.96 15.17
N SER A 126 -9.26 -18.90 14.92
CA SER A 126 -8.59 -18.11 15.96
C SER A 126 -9.54 -17.44 16.94
N ASP A 127 -10.78 -17.20 16.53
CA ASP A 127 -11.79 -16.52 17.35
C ASP A 127 -12.55 -17.52 18.23
N THR A 128 -12.31 -18.83 18.04
CA THR A 128 -12.99 -19.89 18.77
C THR A 128 -12.24 -20.27 20.04
N ALA A 129 -12.96 -20.36 21.16
CA ALA A 129 -12.39 -20.87 22.41
C ALA A 129 -12.06 -22.36 22.28
N LEU A 130 -10.80 -22.71 22.55
CA LEU A 130 -10.32 -24.10 22.53
C LEU A 130 -10.71 -24.79 23.84
N THR A 131 -11.93 -25.32 23.90
CA THR A 131 -12.35 -26.23 24.97
C THR A 131 -12.05 -27.66 24.57
N LYS A 132 -11.94 -28.57 25.56
CA LYS A 132 -11.68 -29.99 25.32
C LYS A 132 -12.69 -30.64 24.35
N GLU A 133 -13.95 -30.22 24.43
CA GLU A 133 -15.03 -30.72 23.55
C GLU A 133 -14.92 -30.18 22.12
N ARG A 134 -14.41 -28.96 21.95
CA ARG A 134 -14.24 -28.30 20.64
C ARG A 134 -12.95 -28.71 19.95
N GLU A 135 -11.94 -29.13 20.70
CA GLU A 135 -10.65 -29.57 20.15
C GLU A 135 -10.82 -30.71 19.15
N ASP A 136 -11.62 -31.73 19.51
CA ASP A 136 -11.89 -32.87 18.62
C ASP A 136 -12.63 -32.43 17.35
N VAL A 137 -13.63 -31.55 17.49
CA VAL A 137 -14.39 -31.03 16.35
C VAL A 137 -13.51 -30.19 15.42
N ILE A 138 -12.67 -29.31 15.97
CA ILE A 138 -11.74 -28.48 15.20
C ILE A 138 -10.73 -29.36 14.47
N ARG A 139 -10.22 -30.41 15.11
CA ARG A 139 -9.31 -31.38 14.48
C ARG A 139 -9.95 -32.08 13.29
N GLU A 140 -11.18 -32.56 13.43
CA GLU A 140 -11.91 -33.19 12.34
C GLU A 140 -12.21 -32.21 11.19
N LEU A 141 -12.55 -30.97 11.50
CA LEU A 141 -12.73 -29.91 10.49
C LEU A 141 -11.44 -29.63 9.71
N LEU A 142 -10.29 -29.54 10.39
CA LEU A 142 -8.99 -29.35 9.73
C LEU A 142 -8.64 -30.53 8.84
N ASN A 143 -8.82 -31.77 9.33
CA ASN A 143 -8.61 -32.99 8.55
C ASN A 143 -9.47 -32.99 7.27
N PHE A 144 -10.73 -32.58 7.36
CA PHE A 144 -11.62 -32.47 6.21
C PHE A 144 -11.11 -31.43 5.19
N ILE A 145 -10.70 -30.24 5.65
CA ILE A 145 -10.17 -29.17 4.78
C ILE A 145 -8.88 -29.62 4.07
N GLU A 146 -7.95 -30.27 4.78
CA GLU A 146 -6.69 -30.73 4.21
C GLU A 146 -6.88 -31.89 3.22
N ALA A 147 -7.84 -32.79 3.50
CA ALA A 147 -8.15 -33.91 2.62
C ALA A 147 -8.92 -33.48 1.35
N TYR A 148 -9.53 -32.28 1.35
CA TYR A 148 -10.34 -31.79 0.24
C TYR A 148 -9.47 -31.43 -0.98
N LYS A 149 -9.38 -32.36 -1.94
CA LYS A 149 -8.66 -32.17 -3.21
C LYS A 149 -9.64 -31.90 -4.35
N THR A 150 -9.42 -30.80 -5.07
CA THR A 150 -10.29 -30.34 -6.18
C THR A 150 -10.46 -31.36 -7.31
N ASP A 151 -9.44 -32.19 -7.58
CA ASP A 151 -9.44 -33.15 -8.70
C ASP A 151 -9.63 -34.63 -8.26
N SER A 152 -10.20 -34.84 -7.09
CA SER A 152 -10.46 -36.19 -6.57
C SER A 152 -11.76 -36.76 -7.15
N THR A 153 -11.69 -37.86 -7.90
CA THR A 153 -12.87 -38.67 -8.26
C THR A 153 -13.47 -39.42 -7.07
N THR A 154 -12.80 -39.39 -5.91
CA THR A 154 -13.23 -40.02 -4.67
C THR A 154 -14.22 -39.12 -3.93
N TYR A 155 -15.33 -39.72 -3.49
CA TYR A 155 -16.32 -39.05 -2.63
C TYR A 155 -15.74 -38.70 -1.26
N HIS A 156 -15.88 -37.44 -0.87
CA HIS A 156 -15.44 -36.93 0.44
C HIS A 156 -16.64 -36.80 1.37
N LYS A 157 -16.63 -37.50 2.52
CA LYS A 157 -17.68 -37.41 3.53
C LYS A 157 -17.61 -36.06 4.24
N GLY A 158 -18.75 -35.40 4.40
CA GLY A 158 -18.87 -34.20 5.22
C GLY A 158 -18.96 -34.51 6.72
N LEU A 159 -19.04 -33.46 7.53
CA LEU A 159 -19.18 -33.52 8.98
C LEU A 159 -20.59 -33.09 9.40
N TYR A 160 -21.16 -33.80 10.35
CA TYR A 160 -22.43 -33.44 10.99
C TYR A 160 -22.16 -33.13 12.47
N LEU A 161 -22.38 -31.88 12.86
CA LEU A 161 -22.19 -31.42 14.24
C LEU A 161 -23.55 -31.40 14.94
N ALA A 162 -23.63 -32.07 16.09
CA ALA A 162 -24.86 -32.19 16.88
C ALA A 162 -24.58 -31.89 18.35
N GLY A 163 -25.52 -31.22 19.00
CA GLY A 163 -25.44 -30.91 20.42
C GLY A 163 -26.66 -30.13 20.89
N PRO A 164 -26.68 -29.75 22.18
CA PRO A 164 -27.70 -28.86 22.73
C PRO A 164 -27.83 -27.54 21.96
N PHE A 165 -28.99 -26.89 22.07
CA PHE A 165 -29.24 -25.60 21.42
C PHE A 165 -28.29 -24.52 21.95
N GLY A 166 -27.56 -23.84 21.06
CA GLY A 166 -26.72 -22.68 21.37
C GLY A 166 -25.32 -22.98 21.93
N VAL A 167 -24.85 -24.23 21.89
CA VAL A 167 -23.52 -24.61 22.42
C VAL A 167 -22.41 -24.67 21.36
N GLY A 168 -22.78 -24.64 20.08
CA GLY A 168 -21.87 -24.56 18.92
C GLY A 168 -21.38 -23.13 18.71
#